data_AF-A0A0U2QJ60-F1
#
_entry.id   AF-A0A0U2QJ60-F1
#
_cell.length_a   1.000
_cell.length_b   1.000
_cell.length_c   1.000
_cell.angle_alpha   90.00
_cell.angle_beta   90.00
_cell.angle_gamma   90.00
#
_symmetry.space_group_name_H-M   'P 1'
#
loop_
_entity.id
_entity.type
_entity.pdbx_description
1 polymer ?
#
loop_
_entity_poly.entity_id
_entity_poly.type
_entity_poly.pdbx_seq_one_letter_code
_entity_poly.pdbx_strand_id
1 'polypeptide(L)'
;HGYKAQDTCKTKEWQMCTDDDWGNKCPSGCRVQGLMDKADHDIIKKIENIRRLLDEGRKLYRSADQVSKNTYSYLRERLSSSAGNDNRYTTLAEQLRQRITDIKIKIDRQLRLLDALKSQVKDQVVVIQRL
;
A
#
# COMPACT_ATOMS: atom_id res chain seq x y z
N HIS A 1 5.32 70.87 -31.31
CA HIS A 1 6.61 70.67 -30.62
C HIS A 1 6.36 70.56 -29.12
N GLY A 2 6.32 69.35 -28.57
CA GLY A 2 6.21 69.12 -27.12
C GLY A 2 7.59 68.84 -26.53
N TYR A 3 8.05 69.68 -25.61
CA TYR A 3 9.34 69.57 -24.94
C TYR A 3 9.34 68.28 -24.09
N LYS A 4 10.18 67.30 -24.42
CA LYS A 4 10.50 66.22 -23.46
C LYS A 4 11.34 66.87 -22.36
N ALA A 5 10.74 67.14 -21.20
CA ALA A 5 11.49 67.50 -20.02
C ALA A 5 12.54 66.41 -19.77
N GLN A 6 13.80 66.82 -19.61
CA GLN A 6 14.87 65.93 -19.18
C GLN A 6 14.45 65.24 -17.88
N ASP A 7 14.64 63.92 -17.77
CA ASP A 7 14.32 63.13 -16.58
C ASP A 7 15.32 63.46 -15.45
N THR A 8 15.11 64.62 -14.81
CA THR A 8 15.94 65.16 -13.71
C THR A 8 15.76 64.40 -12.39
N CYS A 9 14.89 63.38 -12.35
CA CYS A 9 14.67 62.54 -11.17
C CYS A 9 15.88 61.64 -10.86
N LYS A 10 16.74 61.39 -11.85
CA LYS A 10 17.93 60.53 -11.71
C LYS A 10 19.21 61.25 -11.29
N THR A 11 19.20 62.58 -11.18
CA THR A 11 20.38 63.35 -10.79
C THR A 11 20.74 63.05 -9.33
N LYS A 12 21.93 62.48 -9.10
CA LYS A 12 22.31 61.83 -7.85
C LYS A 12 23.45 62.57 -7.15
N GLU A 13 23.28 63.87 -6.94
CA GLU A 13 24.24 64.74 -6.24
C GLU A 13 23.99 64.77 -4.71
N TRP A 14 23.56 63.65 -4.13
CA TRP A 14 23.28 63.54 -2.69
C TRP A 14 24.39 62.77 -1.99
N GLN A 15 24.83 63.26 -0.82
CA GLN A 15 25.74 62.53 0.07
C GLN A 15 25.07 61.22 0.56
N MET A 16 25.87 60.23 0.91
CA MET A 16 25.33 58.99 1.50
C MET A 16 24.70 59.27 2.85
N CYS A 17 23.56 58.64 3.12
CA CYS A 17 22.91 58.72 4.43
C CYS A 17 23.74 57.95 5.48
N THR A 18 23.70 58.44 6.72
CA THR A 18 24.17 57.76 7.93
C THR A 18 22.98 57.18 8.71
N ASP A 19 23.22 56.37 9.73
CA ASP A 19 22.13 55.80 10.54
C ASP A 19 21.30 56.89 11.26
N ASP A 20 21.93 58.00 11.65
CA ASP A 20 21.29 59.16 12.29
C ASP A 20 20.33 59.92 11.36
N ASP A 21 20.46 59.73 10.05
CA ASP A 21 19.56 60.32 9.06
C ASP A 21 18.21 59.60 9.01
N TRP A 22 18.12 58.37 9.51
CA TRP A 22 16.88 57.60 9.48
C TRP A 22 15.82 58.22 10.40
N GLY A 23 14.61 58.40 9.88
CA GLY A 23 13.50 59.06 10.57
C GLY A 23 13.37 60.55 10.23
N ASN A 24 14.49 61.27 10.07
CA ASN A 24 14.49 62.65 9.55
C ASN A 24 14.53 62.69 8.02
N LYS A 25 15.24 61.74 7.38
CA LYS A 25 15.24 61.49 5.94
C LYS A 25 14.56 60.15 5.68
N CYS A 26 13.46 60.17 4.93
CA CYS A 26 12.65 58.99 4.63
C CYS A 26 12.50 58.81 3.11
N PRO A 27 12.35 57.55 2.63
CA PRO A 27 12.05 57.29 1.23
C PRO A 27 10.71 57.90 0.83
N SER A 28 10.55 58.23 -0.45
CA SER A 28 9.30 58.78 -0.95
C SER A 28 8.15 57.78 -0.81
N GLY A 29 6.95 58.28 -0.52
CA GLY A 29 5.74 57.46 -0.39
C GLY A 29 5.48 56.59 -1.63
N CYS A 30 5.72 57.12 -2.84
CA CYS A 30 5.58 56.35 -4.09
C CYS A 30 6.53 55.14 -4.13
N ARG A 31 7.75 55.26 -3.61
CA ARG A 31 8.70 54.14 -3.54
C ARG A 31 8.24 53.10 -2.53
N VAL A 32 7.81 53.55 -1.35
CA VAL A 32 7.34 52.65 -0.28
C VAL A 32 6.10 51.90 -0.74
N GLN A 33 5.10 52.60 -1.29
CA GLN A 33 3.88 52.01 -1.82
C GLN A 33 4.20 50.95 -2.90
N GLY A 34 5.08 51.28 -3.87
CA GLY A 34 5.45 50.31 -4.90
C GLY A 34 6.17 49.07 -4.36
N LEU A 35 6.93 49.21 -3.27
CA LEU A 35 7.54 48.06 -2.59
C LEU A 35 6.51 47.24 -1.81
N MET A 36 5.55 47.89 -1.15
CA MET A 36 4.45 47.24 -0.45
C MET A 36 3.55 46.46 -1.42
N ASP A 37 3.11 47.10 -2.50
CA ASP A 37 2.26 46.47 -3.53
C ASP A 37 2.95 45.25 -4.15
N LYS A 38 4.26 45.36 -4.44
CA LYS A 38 5.04 44.25 -4.96
C LYS A 38 5.14 43.10 -3.94
N ALA A 39 5.43 43.42 -2.69
CA ALA A 39 5.53 42.42 -1.63
C ALA A 39 4.19 41.70 -1.42
N ASP A 40 3.09 42.45 -1.38
CA ASP A 40 1.73 41.90 -1.25
C ASP A 40 1.40 40.98 -2.42
N HIS A 41 1.69 41.40 -3.65
CA HIS A 41 1.48 40.57 -4.83
C HIS A 41 2.30 39.27 -4.78
N ASP A 42 3.58 39.35 -4.42
CA ASP A 42 4.46 38.18 -4.30
C ASP A 42 3.99 37.23 -3.20
N ILE A 43 3.50 37.76 -2.08
CA ILE A 43 2.95 36.97 -0.97
C ILE A 43 1.66 36.27 -1.39
N ILE A 44 0.72 36.98 -2.02
CA ILE A 44 -0.54 36.41 -2.50
C ILE A 44 -0.27 35.26 -3.48
N LYS A 45 0.63 35.48 -4.45
CA LYS A 45 1.02 34.44 -5.42
C LYS A 45 1.61 33.20 -4.74
N LYS A 46 2.41 33.38 -3.69
CA LYS A 46 2.94 32.25 -2.90
C LYS A 46 1.82 31.51 -2.15
N ILE A 47 0.88 32.24 -1.54
CA ILE A 47 -0.27 31.66 -0.84
C ILE A 47 -1.14 30.83 -1.81
N GLU A 48 -1.41 31.35 -3.01
CA GLU A 48 -2.17 30.63 -4.04
C GLU A 48 -1.47 29.34 -4.47
N ASN A 49 -0.15 29.37 -4.67
CA ASN A 49 0.60 28.16 -4.99
C ASN A 49 0.55 27.12 -3.86
N ILE A 50 0.68 27.55 -2.60
CA ILE A 50 0.55 26.67 -1.43
C ILE A 50 -0.84 26.02 -1.40
N ARG A 51 -1.91 26.81 -1.62
CA ARG A 51 -3.29 26.29 -1.67
C ARG A 51 -3.48 25.27 -2.80
N ARG A 52 -2.97 25.56 -3.99
CA ARG A 52 -3.02 24.63 -5.13
C ARG A 52 -2.35 23.30 -4.80
N LEU A 53 -1.14 23.34 -4.25
CA LEU A 53 -0.39 22.13 -3.85
C LEU A 53 -1.12 21.34 -2.76
N LEU A 54 -1.74 22.04 -1.80
CA LEU A 54 -2.53 21.40 -0.75
C LEU A 54 -3.75 20.66 -1.31
N ASP A 55 -4.46 21.27 -2.26
CA ASP A 55 -5.64 20.64 -2.89
C ASP A 55 -5.25 19.44 -3.76
N GLU A 56 -4.12 19.53 -4.48
CA GLU A 56 -3.54 18.39 -5.21
C GLU A 56 -3.18 17.25 -4.26
N GLY A 57 -2.47 17.55 -3.16
CA GLY A 57 -2.12 16.56 -2.14
C GLY A 57 -3.33 15.89 -1.50
N ARG A 58 -4.40 16.65 -1.22
CA ARG A 58 -5.67 16.12 -0.69
C ARG A 58 -6.37 15.17 -1.66
N LYS A 59 -6.38 15.50 -2.97
CA LYS A 59 -6.95 14.61 -4.01
C LYS A 59 -6.18 13.30 -4.09
N LEU A 60 -4.84 13.39 -4.12
CA LEU A 60 -3.97 12.21 -4.14
C LEU A 60 -4.18 11.34 -2.89
N TYR A 61 -4.22 11.94 -1.70
CA TYR A 61 -4.47 11.22 -0.46
C TYR A 61 -5.79 10.44 -0.48
N ARG A 62 -6.89 11.07 -0.93
CA ARG A 62 -8.19 10.39 -1.05
C ARG A 62 -8.13 9.20 -2.01
N SER A 63 -7.45 9.35 -3.14
CA SER A 63 -7.27 8.24 -4.09
C SER A 63 -6.44 7.11 -3.50
N ALA A 64 -5.34 7.42 -2.81
CA ALA A 64 -4.47 6.43 -2.18
C ALA A 64 -5.17 5.69 -1.04
N ASP A 65 -5.95 6.38 -0.22
CA ASP A 65 -6.78 5.78 0.85
C ASP A 65 -7.82 4.81 0.26
N GLN A 66 -8.52 5.23 -0.81
CA GLN A 66 -9.50 4.36 -1.48
C GLN A 66 -8.84 3.10 -2.07
N VAL A 67 -7.70 3.26 -2.76
CA VAL A 67 -6.96 2.14 -3.33
C VAL A 67 -6.49 1.20 -2.22
N SER A 68 -5.93 1.74 -1.14
CA SER A 68 -5.44 0.95 -0.01
C SER A 68 -6.56 0.15 0.65
N LYS A 69 -7.73 0.75 0.87
CA LYS A 69 -8.92 0.07 1.41
C LYS A 69 -9.43 -1.03 0.48
N ASN A 70 -9.50 -0.77 -0.82
CA ASN A 70 -9.92 -1.76 -1.81
C ASN A 70 -8.97 -2.95 -1.84
N THR A 71 -7.66 -2.70 -1.88
CA THR A 71 -6.63 -3.74 -1.85
C THR A 71 -6.69 -4.55 -0.56
N TYR A 72 -6.83 -3.89 0.59
CA TYR A 72 -6.98 -4.57 1.87
C TYR A 72 -8.21 -5.47 1.90
N SER A 73 -9.38 -4.96 1.47
CA SER A 73 -10.62 -5.74 1.42
C SER A 73 -10.49 -6.96 0.53
N TYR A 74 -9.95 -6.79 -0.69
CA TYR A 74 -9.72 -7.87 -1.64
C TYR A 74 -8.80 -8.95 -1.06
N LEU A 75 -7.66 -8.55 -0.49
CA LEU A 75 -6.71 -9.49 0.11
C LEU A 75 -7.32 -10.22 1.31
N ARG A 76 -8.04 -9.50 2.19
CA ARG A 76 -8.70 -10.08 3.36
C ARG A 76 -9.74 -11.13 2.99
N GLU A 77 -10.57 -10.86 1.98
CA GLU A 77 -11.56 -11.80 1.48
C GLU A 77 -10.92 -13.04 0.87
N ARG A 78 -9.87 -12.85 0.05
CA ARG A 78 -9.11 -13.95 -0.56
C ARG A 78 -8.45 -14.85 0.48
N LEU A 79 -7.77 -14.26 1.47
CA LEU A 79 -7.13 -15.00 2.54
C LEU A 79 -8.14 -15.77 3.39
N SER A 80 -9.27 -15.14 3.73
CA SER A 80 -10.34 -15.80 4.49
C SER A 80 -10.95 -16.98 3.72
N SER A 81 -11.18 -16.81 2.42
CA SER A 81 -11.68 -17.87 1.55
C SER A 81 -10.68 -19.01 1.37
N SER A 82 -9.39 -18.68 1.21
CA SER A 82 -8.31 -19.67 1.10
C SER A 82 -8.21 -20.53 2.37
N ALA A 83 -8.23 -19.89 3.55
CA ALA A 83 -8.20 -20.60 4.82
C ALA A 83 -9.41 -21.55 4.98
N GLY A 84 -10.59 -21.14 4.50
CA GLY A 84 -11.77 -22.01 4.45
C GLY A 84 -11.58 -23.25 3.56
N ASN A 85 -10.95 -23.08 2.39
CA ASN A 85 -10.65 -24.19 1.47
C ASN A 85 -9.60 -25.14 2.04
N ASP A 86 -8.54 -24.62 2.66
CA ASP A 86 -7.49 -25.43 3.27
C ASP A 86 -8.05 -26.34 4.38
N ASN A 87 -8.98 -25.82 5.18
CA ASN A 87 -9.68 -26.62 6.19
C ASN A 87 -10.47 -27.78 5.57
N ARG A 88 -11.15 -27.54 4.44
CA ARG A 88 -11.90 -28.58 3.73
C ARG A 88 -10.98 -29.64 3.13
N TYR A 89 -9.87 -29.23 2.53
CA TYR A 89 -8.86 -30.16 1.99
C TYR A 89 -8.26 -31.03 3.11
N THR A 90 -7.86 -30.41 4.22
CA THR A 90 -7.27 -31.10 5.37
C THR A 90 -8.24 -32.12 5.96
N THR A 91 -9.53 -31.76 6.08
CA THR A 91 -10.58 -32.68 6.55
C THR A 91 -10.75 -33.88 5.62
N LEU A 92 -10.80 -33.64 4.30
CA LEU A 92 -10.96 -34.69 3.31
C LEU A 92 -9.75 -35.65 3.29
N ALA A 93 -8.54 -35.09 3.37
CA ALA A 93 -7.30 -35.86 3.42
C ALA A 93 -7.25 -36.78 4.65
N GLU A 94 -7.65 -36.27 5.83
CA GLU A 94 -7.69 -37.07 7.04
C GLU A 94 -8.75 -38.18 7.00
N GLN A 95 -9.94 -37.88 6.47
CA GLN A 95 -10.98 -38.90 6.25
C GLN A 95 -10.51 -40.01 5.31
N LEU A 96 -9.83 -39.65 4.22
CA LEU A 96 -9.29 -40.62 3.26
C LEU A 96 -8.20 -41.49 3.91
N ARG A 97 -7.29 -40.87 4.68
CA ARG A 97 -6.23 -41.56 5.42
C ARG A 97 -6.80 -42.57 6.42
N GLN A 98 -7.84 -42.21 7.16
CA GLN A 98 -8.53 -43.11 8.09
C GLN A 98 -9.15 -44.30 7.35
N ARG A 99 -9.88 -44.05 6.25
CA ARG A 99 -10.49 -45.13 5.44
C ARG A 99 -9.44 -46.08 4.85
N ILE A 100 -8.33 -45.56 4.34
CA ILE A 100 -7.23 -46.38 3.81
C ILE A 100 -6.65 -47.27 4.92
N THR A 101 -6.46 -46.70 6.11
CA THR A 101 -5.94 -47.43 7.28
C THR A 101 -6.87 -48.57 7.69
N ASP A 102 -8.18 -48.31 7.77
CA ASP A 102 -9.19 -49.32 8.08
C ASP A 102 -9.24 -50.43 7.04
N ILE A 103 -9.18 -50.08 5.76
CA ILE A 103 -9.16 -51.05 4.65
C ILE A 103 -7.89 -51.90 4.74
N LYS A 104 -6.73 -51.30 5.00
CA LYS A 104 -5.47 -52.03 5.19
C LYS A 104 -5.58 -53.05 6.31
N ILE A 105 -6.12 -52.66 7.48
CA ILE A 105 -6.32 -53.58 8.60
C ILE A 105 -7.22 -54.76 8.21
N LYS A 106 -8.30 -54.51 7.46
CA LYS A 106 -9.21 -55.56 6.96
C LYS A 106 -8.51 -56.50 5.96
N ILE A 107 -7.76 -55.95 5.02
CA ILE A 107 -6.97 -56.74 4.04
C ILE A 107 -5.96 -57.62 4.77
N ASP A 108 -5.17 -57.06 5.69
CA ASP A 108 -4.16 -57.80 6.44
C ASP A 108 -4.80 -58.95 7.25
N ARG A 109 -6.00 -58.75 7.79
CA ARG A 109 -6.76 -59.80 8.48
C ARG A 109 -7.23 -60.89 7.51
N GLN A 110 -7.74 -60.52 6.34
CA GLN A 110 -8.19 -61.48 5.33
C GLN A 110 -7.03 -62.30 4.76
N LEU A 111 -5.87 -61.68 4.52
CA LEU A 111 -4.66 -62.37 4.07
C LEU A 111 -4.21 -63.42 5.10
N ARG A 112 -4.17 -63.06 6.40
CA ARG A 112 -3.86 -64.02 7.46
C ARG A 112 -4.82 -65.22 7.50
N LEU A 113 -6.12 -64.98 7.30
CA LEU A 113 -7.12 -66.05 7.25
C LEU A 113 -6.94 -66.95 6.02
N LEU A 114 -6.65 -66.36 4.85
CA LEU A 114 -6.40 -67.11 3.63
C LEU A 114 -5.14 -67.98 3.73
N ASP A 115 -4.06 -67.45 4.31
CA ASP A 115 -2.83 -68.23 4.52
C ASP A 115 -3.05 -69.41 5.46
N ALA A 116 -3.80 -69.21 6.55
CA ALA A 116 -4.15 -70.29 7.48
C ALA A 116 -4.99 -71.38 6.79
N LEU A 117 -6.02 -70.98 6.04
CA LEU A 117 -6.88 -71.90 5.29
C LEU A 117 -6.08 -72.68 4.24
N LYS A 118 -5.20 -72.00 3.50
CA LYS A 118 -4.30 -72.63 2.52
C LYS A 118 -3.42 -73.68 3.18
N SER A 119 -2.85 -73.41 4.36
CA SER A 119 -2.05 -74.38 5.10
C SER A 119 -2.89 -75.61 5.49
N GLN A 120 -4.08 -75.38 6.04
CA GLN A 120 -4.97 -76.46 6.47
C GLN A 120 -5.41 -77.35 5.29
N VAL A 121 -5.75 -76.76 4.15
CA VAL A 121 -6.11 -77.50 2.93
C VAL A 121 -4.90 -78.31 2.43
N LYS A 122 -3.70 -77.73 2.43
CA LYS A 122 -2.48 -78.45 2.05
C LYS A 122 -2.26 -79.67 2.94
N ASP A 123 -2.40 -79.52 4.25
CA ASP A 123 -2.25 -80.61 5.20
C ASP A 123 -3.32 -81.69 4.99
N GLN A 124 -4.57 -81.31 4.75
CA GLN A 124 -5.66 -82.25 4.41
C GLN A 124 -5.37 -83.03 3.12
N VAL A 125 -4.88 -82.37 2.06
CA VAL A 125 -4.57 -83.05 0.79
C VAL A 125 -3.46 -84.08 0.98
N VAL A 126 -2.42 -83.77 1.77
CA VAL A 126 -1.34 -84.72 2.08
C VAL A 126 -1.86 -85.94 2.83
N VAL A 127 -2.79 -85.76 3.77
CA VAL A 127 -3.43 -86.88 4.50
C VAL A 127 -4.25 -87.74 3.55
N ILE A 128 -5.06 -87.13 2.67
CA ILE A 128 -5.90 -87.85 1.69
C ILE A 128 -5.03 -88.65 0.71
N GLN A 129 -3.90 -88.11 0.26
CA GLN A 129 -2.98 -88.82 -0.66
C GLN A 129 -2.29 -90.05 -0.03
N ARG A 130 -2.26 -90.15 1.31
CA ARG A 130 -1.64 -91.26 2.04
C ARG A 130 -2.64 -92.35 2.43
N LEU A 131 -3.94 -92.09 2.27
CA LEU A 131 -5.03 -93.06 2.41
C LEU A 131 -5.26 -93.77 1.08
#